data_AF-A0A6M8HUE6-F1
#
_entry.id   AF-A0A6M8HUE6-F1
#
_cell.length_a   1.000
_cell.length_b   1.000
_cell.length_c   1.000
_cell.angle_alpha   90.00
_cell.angle_beta   90.00
_cell.angle_gamma   90.00
#
_symmetry.space_group_name_H-M   'P 1'
#
loop_
_entity.id
_entity.type
_entity.pdbx_description
1 polymer ?
#
loop_
_entity_poly.entity_id
_entity_poly.type
_entity_poly.pdbx_seq_one_letter_code
_entity_poly.pdbx_strand_id
1 'polypeptide(L)'
;MNIFMPPVLDERTDPRAMVHAISFCKTFGADHHVTLFNATAAGRIAFTALPHRLSKPNLYQLNKSKRPALILVGDDDDQVTGPLGWAATAQLVSWARIAVVHGAGADQRSYLMAVAAAEDFGRALLIETSSDAAEAWMTTLRAADVPSVMVVPPPGSVHPIENAT
;
A
#
# COMPACT_ATOMS: atom_id res chain seq x y z
N MET A 1 -11.90 1.15 9.46
CA MET A 1 -11.89 2.40 10.24
C MET A 1 -11.42 3.53 9.33
N ASN A 2 -12.23 4.58 9.09
CA ASN A 2 -11.89 5.62 8.10
C ASN A 2 -11.00 6.72 8.70
N ILE A 3 -9.70 6.63 8.46
CA ILE A 3 -8.77 7.75 8.65
C ILE A 3 -8.98 8.72 7.50
N PHE A 4 -9.31 9.98 7.79
CA PHE A 4 -9.30 11.03 6.77
C PHE A 4 -7.84 11.31 6.38
N MET A 5 -7.38 10.69 5.30
CA MET A 5 -6.08 10.99 4.71
C MET A 5 -6.27 11.96 3.54
N PRO A 6 -5.43 13.01 3.41
CA PRO A 6 -5.44 13.81 2.20
C PRO A 6 -5.11 12.93 0.99
N PRO A 7 -5.61 13.28 -0.21
CA PRO A 7 -5.56 12.40 -1.38
C PRO A 7 -4.13 12.04 -1.84
N VAL A 8 -3.13 12.84 -1.48
CA VAL A 8 -1.70 12.53 -1.61
C VAL A 8 -0.97 13.19 -0.44
N LEU A 9 -0.06 12.44 0.18
CA LEU A 9 0.88 12.88 1.18
C LEU A 9 2.27 13.03 0.54
N ASP A 10 2.85 14.22 0.62
CA ASP A 10 4.16 14.58 0.08
C ASP A 10 4.85 15.63 0.95
N GLU A 11 5.98 16.19 0.50
CA GLU A 11 6.75 17.20 1.24
C GLU A 11 5.99 18.52 1.52
N ARG A 12 4.85 18.75 0.86
CA ARG A 12 3.99 19.93 1.05
C ARG A 12 2.86 19.65 2.04
N THR A 13 2.71 18.41 2.49
CA THR A 13 1.73 18.05 3.50
C THR A 13 2.06 18.74 4.81
N ASP A 14 1.06 19.29 5.50
CA ASP A 14 1.24 19.88 6.83
C ASP A 14 1.92 18.85 7.76
N PRO A 15 3.12 19.12 8.29
CA PRO A 15 3.83 18.21 9.19
C PRO A 15 2.98 17.77 10.40
N ARG A 16 2.04 18.60 10.85
CA ARG A 16 1.11 18.25 11.94
C ARG A 16 0.14 17.15 11.54
N ALA A 17 -0.32 17.13 10.28
CA ALA A 17 -1.17 16.07 9.78
C ALA A 17 -0.42 14.72 9.78
N MET A 18 0.87 14.74 9.46
CA MET A 18 1.73 13.54 9.51
C MET A 18 1.92 13.02 10.93
N VAL A 19 2.18 13.90 11.90
CA VAL A 19 2.29 13.55 13.33
C VAL A 19 0.98 12.95 13.84
N HIS A 20 -0.16 13.53 13.46
CA HIS A 20 -1.48 12.99 13.83
C HIS A 20 -1.72 11.62 13.20
N ALA A 21 -1.39 11.42 11.93
CA ALA A 21 -1.52 10.11 11.26
C ALA A 21 -0.67 9.04 11.95
N ILE A 22 0.60 9.34 12.26
CA ILE A 22 1.49 8.44 12.98
C ILE A 22 0.93 8.10 14.37
N SER A 23 0.50 9.11 15.12
CA SER A 23 -0.08 8.91 16.46
C SER A 23 -1.34 8.06 16.40
N PHE A 24 -2.18 8.29 15.39
CA PHE A 24 -3.39 7.52 15.17
C PHE A 24 -3.06 6.06 14.89
N CYS A 25 -2.17 5.77 13.92
CA CYS A 25 -1.77 4.41 13.60
C CYS A 25 -1.23 3.65 14.82
N LYS A 26 -0.37 4.27 15.63
CA LYS A 26 0.12 3.68 16.88
C LYS A 26 -0.99 3.37 17.87
N THR A 27 -1.96 4.28 18.01
CA THR A 27 -3.08 4.12 18.95
C THR A 27 -3.97 2.93 18.58
N PHE A 28 -4.10 2.63 17.28
CA PHE A 28 -4.95 1.55 16.77
C PHE A 28 -4.16 0.30 16.34
N GLY A 29 -2.89 0.17 16.72
CA GLY A 29 -2.06 -1.00 16.42
C GLY A 29 -1.70 -1.17 14.93
N ALA A 30 -1.83 -0.11 14.12
CA ALA A 30 -1.45 -0.07 12.71
C ALA A 30 0.01 0.38 12.53
N ASP A 31 0.93 -0.12 13.36
CA ASP A 31 2.33 0.30 13.39
C ASP A 31 3.07 0.09 12.06
N HIS A 32 2.58 -0.84 11.24
CA HIS A 32 3.10 -1.08 9.90
C HIS A 32 2.94 0.15 8.99
N HIS A 33 1.79 0.85 9.03
CA HIS A 33 1.57 2.09 8.26
C HIS A 33 2.46 3.24 8.74
N VAL A 34 2.89 3.25 10.01
CA VAL A 34 3.85 4.25 10.53
C VAL A 34 5.14 4.27 9.72
N THR A 35 5.56 3.12 9.18
CA THR A 35 6.73 3.03 8.30
C THR A 35 6.57 3.90 7.05
N LEU A 36 5.39 3.87 6.42
CA LEU A 36 5.09 4.66 5.22
C LEU A 36 5.05 6.15 5.56
N PHE A 37 4.36 6.51 6.64
CA PHE A 37 4.29 7.90 7.09
C PHE A 37 5.66 8.48 7.44
N ASN A 38 6.52 7.73 8.12
CA ASN A 38 7.90 8.15 8.39
C ASN A 38 8.71 8.34 7.11
N ALA A 39 8.57 7.45 6.12
CA ALA A 39 9.24 7.59 4.83
C ALA A 39 8.77 8.84 4.07
N THR A 40 7.47 9.14 4.09
CA THR A 40 6.91 10.38 3.52
C THR A 40 7.40 11.62 4.27
N ALA A 41 7.36 11.61 5.60
CA ALA A 41 7.84 12.72 6.44
C ALA A 41 9.32 13.03 6.19
N ALA A 42 10.14 12.00 5.96
CA ALA A 42 11.55 12.13 5.62
C ALA A 42 11.79 12.57 4.16
N GLY A 43 10.73 12.78 3.37
CA GLY A 43 10.83 13.14 1.96
C GLY A 43 11.40 12.05 1.07
N ARG A 44 11.36 10.78 1.51
CA ARG A 44 11.85 9.64 0.72
C ARG A 44 10.89 9.28 -0.40
N ILE A 45 9.59 9.34 -0.12
CA ILE A 45 8.52 9.00 -1.07
C ILE A 45 7.40 10.04 -1.04
N ALA A 46 6.70 10.19 -2.17
CA ALA A 46 5.33 10.66 -2.20
C ALA A 46 4.39 9.47 -2.05
N PHE A 47 3.35 9.62 -1.24
CA PHE A 47 2.53 8.50 -0.79
C PHE A 47 1.04 8.82 -0.95
N THR A 48 0.25 7.84 -1.35
CA THR A 48 -1.20 7.89 -1.21
C THR A 48 -1.73 6.50 -0.86
N ALA A 49 -2.83 6.47 -0.13
CA ALA A 49 -3.56 5.25 0.18
C ALA A 49 -4.92 5.30 -0.51
N LEU A 50 -5.36 4.17 -1.04
CA LEU A 50 -6.69 3.96 -1.57
C LEU A 50 -7.48 3.11 -0.57
N PRO A 51 -8.25 3.75 0.33
CA PRO A 51 -8.91 3.05 1.44
C PRO A 51 -10.20 2.32 1.03
N HIS A 52 -10.59 2.38 -0.25
CA HIS A 52 -11.85 1.81 -0.72
C HIS A 52 -11.76 1.49 -2.20
N ARG A 53 -12.40 0.41 -2.64
CA ARG A 53 -12.41 -0.11 -4.02
C ARG A 53 -12.89 0.86 -5.11
N LEU A 54 -13.67 1.87 -4.73
CA LEU A 54 -14.13 2.93 -5.64
C LEU A 54 -13.16 4.12 -5.73
N SER A 55 -12.17 4.18 -4.84
CA SER A 55 -11.16 5.23 -4.82
C SER A 55 -10.31 5.17 -6.08
N LYS A 56 -9.95 6.35 -6.60
CA LYS A 56 -9.02 6.49 -7.72
C LYS A 56 -7.83 7.33 -7.29
N PRO A 57 -6.59 6.91 -7.60
CA PRO A 57 -5.43 7.70 -7.26
C PRO A 57 -5.37 8.98 -8.10
N ASN A 58 -4.91 10.07 -7.48
CA ASN A 58 -4.57 11.29 -8.22
C ASN A 58 -3.17 11.14 -8.86
N LEU A 59 -3.09 10.35 -9.94
CA LEU A 59 -1.82 10.08 -10.64
C LEU A 59 -1.13 11.34 -11.15
N TYR A 60 -1.89 12.38 -11.50
CA TYR A 60 -1.32 13.65 -11.92
C TYR A 60 -0.48 14.29 -10.81
N GLN A 61 -1.01 14.32 -9.59
CA GLN A 61 -0.29 14.87 -8.44
C GLN A 61 0.92 14.00 -8.06
N LEU A 62 0.78 12.67 -8.09
CA LEU A 62 1.90 11.75 -7.82
C LEU A 62 3.02 11.91 -8.86
N ASN A 63 2.69 11.97 -10.15
CA ASN A 63 3.66 12.13 -11.23
C ASN A 63 4.33 13.50 -11.26
N LYS A 64 3.72 14.51 -10.62
CA LYS A 64 4.33 15.83 -10.42
C LYS A 64 5.28 15.88 -9.24
N SER A 65 5.23 14.90 -8.34
CA SER A 65 6.18 14.82 -7.25
C SER A 65 7.60 14.68 -7.80
N LYS A 66 8.56 15.33 -7.15
CA LYS A 66 9.98 15.12 -7.43
C LYS A 66 10.51 13.86 -6.72
N ARG A 67 9.68 13.20 -5.93
CA ARG A 67 10.01 12.02 -5.15
C ARG A 67 9.48 10.76 -5.84
N PRO A 68 10.12 9.61 -5.61
CA PRO A 68 9.53 8.32 -5.91
C PRO A 68 8.13 8.19 -5.29
N ALA A 69 7.21 7.53 -5.98
CA ALA A 69 5.82 7.46 -5.58
C ALA A 69 5.43 6.04 -5.15
N LEU A 70 4.66 5.95 -4.06
CA LEU A 70 4.07 4.71 -3.55
C LEU A 70 2.55 4.89 -3.45
N ILE A 71 1.81 3.95 -4.02
CA ILE A 71 0.36 3.83 -3.79
C ILE A 71 0.12 2.59 -2.95
N LEU A 72 -0.58 2.76 -1.82
CA LEU A 72 -1.13 1.67 -1.03
C LEU A 72 -2.56 1.35 -1.48
N VAL A 73 -2.85 0.07 -1.70
CA VAL A 73 -4.18 -0.49 -1.95
C VAL A 73 -4.51 -1.40 -0.76
N GLY A 74 -5.56 -1.07 0.01
CA GLY A 74 -6.04 -1.90 1.13
C GLY A 74 -7.22 -2.79 0.72
N ASP A 75 -6.92 -3.95 0.13
CA ASP A 75 -7.88 -5.00 -0.27
C ASP A 75 -7.93 -6.14 0.75
N ASP A 76 -7.85 -5.79 2.03
CA ASP A 76 -7.82 -6.67 3.19
C ASP A 76 -9.00 -6.40 4.16
N ASP A 77 -10.02 -5.67 3.69
CA ASP A 77 -11.25 -5.46 4.43
C ASP A 77 -12.15 -6.71 4.45
N ASP A 78 -13.29 -6.66 5.17
CA ASP A 78 -14.26 -7.77 5.22
C ASP A 78 -14.89 -8.12 3.85
N GLN A 79 -14.52 -7.39 2.79
CA GLN A 79 -15.03 -7.54 1.43
C GLN A 79 -13.89 -7.63 0.41
N VAL A 80 -12.85 -8.40 0.73
CA VAL A 80 -11.75 -8.71 -0.21
C VAL A 80 -12.31 -9.13 -1.56
N THR A 81 -11.91 -8.40 -2.61
CA THR A 81 -12.44 -8.61 -3.96
C THR A 81 -11.36 -8.95 -4.99
N GLY A 82 -10.09 -8.79 -4.63
CA GLY A 82 -9.00 -8.90 -5.58
C GLY A 82 -9.08 -7.78 -6.63
N PRO A 83 -8.23 -7.84 -7.67
CA PRO A 83 -8.11 -6.79 -8.68
C PRO A 83 -9.40 -6.46 -9.43
N LEU A 84 -10.36 -7.39 -9.52
CA LEU A 84 -11.61 -7.17 -10.27
C LEU A 84 -12.59 -6.25 -9.56
N GLY A 85 -12.55 -6.15 -8.22
CA GLY A 85 -13.43 -5.26 -7.47
C GLY A 85 -12.97 -3.82 -7.43
N TRP A 86 -11.71 -3.56 -7.81
CA TRP A 86 -11.10 -2.23 -7.73
C TRP A 86 -11.27 -1.44 -9.03
N ALA A 87 -11.99 -0.32 -8.94
CA ALA A 87 -12.25 0.56 -10.07
C ALA A 87 -10.98 1.19 -10.65
N ALA A 88 -9.88 1.21 -9.88
CA ALA A 88 -8.59 1.76 -10.27
C ALA A 88 -7.61 0.72 -10.83
N THR A 89 -7.92 -0.58 -10.86
CA THR A 89 -6.94 -1.63 -11.21
C THR A 89 -6.19 -1.37 -12.51
N ALA A 90 -6.92 -1.13 -13.62
CA ALA A 90 -6.28 -0.85 -14.91
C ALA A 90 -5.36 0.38 -14.87
N GLN A 91 -5.73 1.40 -14.10
CA GLN A 91 -4.93 2.60 -13.90
C GLN A 91 -3.70 2.32 -13.02
N LEU A 92 -3.84 1.50 -11.99
CA LEU A 92 -2.75 1.14 -11.08
C LEU A 92 -1.68 0.31 -11.80
N VAL A 93 -2.08 -0.74 -12.52
CA VAL A 93 -1.14 -1.63 -13.22
C VAL A 93 -0.38 -0.92 -14.34
N SER A 94 -1.05 -0.02 -15.08
CA SER A 94 -0.40 0.77 -16.13
C SER A 94 0.55 1.84 -15.60
N TRP A 95 0.32 2.30 -14.36
CA TRP A 95 1.15 3.31 -13.72
C TRP A 95 2.38 2.72 -13.03
N ALA A 96 2.23 1.56 -12.40
CA ALA A 96 3.27 0.91 -11.60
C ALA A 96 4.50 0.53 -12.42
N ARG A 97 5.68 0.59 -11.78
CA ARG A 97 6.91 -0.03 -12.30
C ARG A 97 7.32 -1.27 -11.53
N ILE A 98 6.83 -1.40 -10.30
CA ILE A 98 7.00 -2.57 -9.45
C ILE A 98 5.81 -2.66 -8.49
N ALA A 99 5.50 -3.86 -8.02
CA ALA A 99 4.47 -4.07 -7.01
C ALA A 99 4.94 -5.02 -5.90
N VAL A 100 4.47 -4.76 -4.69
CA VAL A 100 4.57 -5.65 -3.54
C VAL A 100 3.14 -6.06 -3.17
N VAL A 101 2.85 -7.35 -3.25
CA VAL A 101 1.57 -7.93 -2.82
C VAL A 101 1.79 -8.54 -1.43
N HIS A 102 1.15 -7.96 -0.43
CA HIS A 102 1.21 -8.36 0.96
C HIS A 102 -0.10 -9.07 1.34
N GLY A 103 -0.09 -10.39 1.16
CA GLY A 103 -1.18 -11.30 1.53
C GLY A 103 -0.95 -11.94 2.91
N ALA A 104 -0.22 -11.26 3.80
CA ALA A 104 0.21 -11.78 5.09
C ALA A 104 -0.23 -10.86 6.24
N GLY A 105 -0.11 -11.34 7.48
CA GLY A 105 -0.30 -10.53 8.66
C GLY A 105 0.70 -9.36 8.68
N ALA A 106 0.29 -8.25 9.29
CA ALA A 106 1.02 -6.98 9.31
C ALA A 106 2.52 -7.12 9.68
N ASP A 107 3.36 -7.28 8.67
CA ASP A 107 4.81 -7.44 8.81
C ASP A 107 5.52 -6.17 8.33
N GLN A 108 6.21 -5.50 9.25
CA GLN A 108 6.93 -4.25 8.96
C GLN A 108 7.94 -4.38 7.81
N ARG A 109 8.53 -5.57 7.59
CA ARG A 109 9.52 -5.76 6.52
C ARG A 109 8.91 -5.57 5.14
N SER A 110 7.66 -5.98 4.95
CA SER A 110 6.93 -5.80 3.69
C SER A 110 6.74 -4.32 3.32
N TYR A 111 6.51 -3.47 4.32
CA TYR A 111 6.37 -2.02 4.14
C TYR A 111 7.71 -1.35 3.84
N LEU A 112 8.77 -1.76 4.52
CA LEU A 112 10.13 -1.31 4.21
C LEU A 112 10.54 -1.70 2.79
N MET A 113 10.18 -2.92 2.36
CA MET A 113 10.43 -3.38 1.00
C MET A 113 9.65 -2.56 -0.03
N ALA A 114 8.41 -2.19 0.24
CA ALA A 114 7.63 -1.33 -0.65
C ALA A 114 8.22 0.09 -0.77
N VAL A 115 8.73 0.66 0.33
CA VAL A 115 9.45 1.94 0.31
C VAL A 115 10.71 1.83 -0.54
N ALA A 116 11.53 0.80 -0.32
CA ALA A 116 12.75 0.58 -1.10
C ALA A 116 12.43 0.37 -2.60
N ALA A 117 11.40 -0.41 -2.90
CA ALA A 117 10.93 -0.62 -4.27
C ALA A 117 10.47 0.69 -4.93
N ALA A 118 9.80 1.58 -4.18
CA ALA A 118 9.48 2.91 -4.68
C ALA A 118 10.77 3.68 -5.00
N GLU A 119 11.73 3.72 -4.08
CA GLU A 119 13.00 4.44 -4.26
C GLU A 119 13.81 3.96 -5.48
N ASP A 120 13.91 2.64 -5.67
CA ASP A 120 14.71 2.03 -6.74
C ASP A 120 14.04 2.16 -8.11
N PHE A 121 12.71 2.00 -8.18
CA PHE A 121 11.98 1.94 -9.47
C PHE A 121 11.22 3.23 -9.80
N GLY A 122 11.09 4.14 -8.83
CA GLY A 122 10.41 5.43 -8.94
C GLY A 122 8.89 5.38 -8.74
N ARG A 123 8.23 4.25 -9.02
CA ARG A 123 6.77 4.07 -8.87
C ARG A 123 6.43 2.66 -8.42
N ALA A 124 5.95 2.52 -7.19
CA ALA A 124 5.60 1.24 -6.61
C ALA A 124 4.13 1.17 -6.19
N LEU A 125 3.57 -0.03 -6.27
CA LEU A 125 2.34 -0.40 -5.58
C LEU A 125 2.68 -1.23 -4.33
N LEU A 126 2.01 -0.95 -3.23
CA LEU A 126 1.85 -1.87 -2.12
C LEU A 126 0.38 -2.28 -2.08
N ILE A 127 0.12 -3.58 -2.14
CA ILE A 127 -1.24 -4.13 -2.11
C ILE A 127 -1.35 -4.97 -0.84
N GLU A 128 -2.04 -4.46 0.16
CA GLU A 128 -2.49 -5.23 1.33
C GLU A 128 -3.71 -6.04 0.90
N THR A 129 -3.71 -7.35 1.12
CA THR A 129 -4.81 -8.23 0.71
C THR A 129 -4.85 -9.51 1.53
N SER A 130 -5.85 -10.36 1.33
CA SER A 130 -5.85 -11.71 1.92
C SER A 130 -4.92 -12.65 1.14
N SER A 131 -4.47 -13.73 1.78
CA SER A 131 -3.66 -14.76 1.11
C SER A 131 -4.39 -15.37 -0.10
N ASP A 132 -5.72 -15.49 -0.03
CA ASP A 132 -6.55 -16.05 -1.12
C ASP A 132 -6.59 -15.12 -2.34
N ALA A 133 -6.62 -13.80 -2.12
CA ALA A 133 -6.67 -12.80 -3.19
C ALA A 133 -5.30 -12.38 -3.72
N ALA A 134 -4.21 -12.68 -2.99
CA ALA A 134 -2.85 -12.35 -3.40
C ALA A 134 -2.48 -12.95 -4.77
N GLU A 135 -2.90 -14.19 -5.06
CA GLU A 135 -2.66 -14.83 -6.37
C GLU A 135 -3.43 -14.14 -7.51
N ALA A 136 -4.63 -13.63 -7.25
CA ALA A 136 -5.40 -12.89 -8.25
C ALA A 136 -4.70 -11.58 -8.61
N TRP A 137 -4.17 -10.87 -7.62
CA TRP A 137 -3.34 -9.68 -7.81
C TRP A 137 -2.07 -9.99 -8.59
N MET A 138 -1.33 -11.04 -8.21
CA MET A 138 -0.13 -11.46 -8.91
C MET A 138 -0.41 -11.83 -10.38
N THR A 139 -1.50 -12.55 -10.65
CA THR A 139 -1.91 -12.89 -12.02
C THR A 139 -2.18 -11.64 -12.84
N THR A 140 -2.88 -10.67 -12.26
CA THR A 140 -3.20 -9.40 -12.92
C THR A 140 -1.95 -8.56 -13.20
N LEU A 141 -1.02 -8.48 -12.25
CA LEU A 141 0.25 -7.77 -12.41
C LEU A 141 1.14 -8.41 -13.48
N ARG A 142 1.24 -9.75 -13.50
CA ARG A 142 1.99 -10.49 -14.52
C ARG A 142 1.39 -10.31 -15.92
N ALA A 143 0.07 -10.34 -16.04
CA ALA A 143 -0.61 -10.09 -17.31
C ALA A 143 -0.34 -8.68 -17.87
N ALA A 144 -0.06 -7.71 -16.98
CA ALA A 144 0.31 -6.35 -17.33
C ALA A 144 1.84 -6.12 -17.42
N ASP A 145 2.65 -7.18 -17.34
CA ASP A 145 4.12 -7.12 -17.34
C ASP A 145 4.71 -6.22 -16.25
N VAL A 146 4.07 -6.19 -15.06
CA VAL A 146 4.56 -5.46 -13.89
C VAL A 146 5.39 -6.40 -13.01
N PRO A 147 6.72 -6.15 -12.84
CA PRO A 147 7.53 -6.88 -11.89
C PRO A 147 6.92 -6.84 -10.49
N SER A 148 6.82 -7.99 -9.83
CA SER A 148 6.09 -8.09 -8.57
C SER A 148 6.70 -9.11 -7.61
N VAL A 149 6.62 -8.79 -6.32
CA VAL A 149 6.98 -9.68 -5.21
C VAL A 149 5.72 -9.96 -4.40
N MET A 150 5.49 -11.22 -4.08
CA MET A 150 4.38 -11.64 -3.22
C MET A 150 4.92 -12.09 -1.86
N VAL A 151 4.34 -11.56 -0.79
CA VAL A 151 4.60 -11.95 0.60
C VAL A 151 3.31 -12.56 1.14
N VAL A 152 3.32 -13.86 1.37
CA VAL A 152 2.22 -14.65 1.92
C VAL A 152 2.77 -15.52 3.05
N PRO A 153 1.94 -15.93 4.03
CA PRO A 153 2.39 -16.82 5.08
C PRO A 153 2.82 -18.18 4.52
N PRO A 154 3.60 -18.97 5.29
CA PRO A 154 3.86 -20.36 4.96
C PRO A 154 2.56 -21.16 4.78
N PRO A 155 2.51 -22.10 3.83
CA PRO A 155 1.34 -22.95 3.62
C PRO A 155 0.87 -23.61 4.92
N GLY A 156 -0.44 -23.54 5.20
CA GLY A 156 -1.06 -24.09 6.40
C GLY A 156 -1.17 -23.14 7.60
N SER A 157 -0.68 -21.91 7.47
CA SER A 157 -0.95 -20.85 8.46
C SER A 157 -2.24 -20.12 8.09
N VAL A 158 -3.15 -19.91 9.04
CA VAL A 158 -4.39 -19.15 8.83
C VAL A 158 -4.15 -17.68 9.15
N HIS A 159 -4.63 -16.77 8.30
CA HIS A 159 -4.76 -15.35 8.61
C HIS A 159 -6.22 -15.00 8.95
N PRO A 160 -6.47 -14.13 9.95
CA PRO A 160 -5.50 -13.40 10.77
C PRO A 160 -4.78 -14.32 11.77
N ILE A 161 -3.55 -13.97 12.13
CA ILE A 161 -2.93 -14.59 13.31
C ILE A 161 -3.73 -14.05 14.50
N GLU A 162 -4.60 -14.87 15.09
CA GLU A 162 -5.19 -14.54 16.38
C GLU A 162 -4.04 -14.19 17.33
N ASN A 163 -4.01 -12.96 17.83
CA ASN A 163 -3.07 -12.59 18.86
C ASN A 163 -3.27 -13.58 20.02
N ALA A 164 -2.25 -14.41 20.28
CA ALA A 164 -2.17 -15.11 21.54
C ALA A 164 -2.25 -14.04 22.64
N THR A 165 -3.22 -14.24 23.53
CA THR A 165 -3.55 -13.37 24.66
C THR A 165 -2.39 -13.23 25.64
#